data_AF-A0A2E7MWR9-F1
#
_entry.id   AF-A0A2E7MWR9-F1
#
_cell.length_a   1.000
_cell.length_b   1.000
_cell.length_c   1.000
_cell.angle_alpha   90.00
_cell.angle_beta   90.00
_cell.angle_gamma   90.00
#
_symmetry.space_group_name_H-M   'P 1'
#
loop_
_entity.id
_entity.type
_entity.pdbx_description
1 polymer ?
#
loop_
_entity_poly.entity_id
_entity_poly.type
_entity_poly.pdbx_seq_one_letter_code
_entity_poly.pdbx_strand_id
1 'polypeptide(L)'
;MLIREITDTVEGATPIFAKKGTQVVRKYRCTSGTRKGRIVSKPKTCTAPKNVKAMTTMKKTRRSKGATVNIRANRTKRTSPASQKLKRLNVGSRRRITPKKRRGAKRR
;
A
#
# COMPACT_ATOMS: atom_id res chain seq x y z
N MET A 1 1.28 -8.13 21.75
CA MET A 1 0.17 -8.20 20.78
C MET A 1 -0.97 -7.32 21.30
N LEU A 2 -0.81 -5.99 21.33
CA LEU A 2 -1.76 -5.03 21.92
C LEU A 2 -1.66 -3.67 21.20
N ILE A 3 -2.14 -3.58 19.96
CA ILE A 3 -2.32 -2.31 19.22
C ILE A 3 -3.61 -2.37 18.40
N ARG A 4 -4.60 -3.14 18.87
CA ARG A 4 -5.88 -3.31 18.17
C ARG A 4 -6.95 -2.31 18.63
N GLU A 5 -6.79 -1.68 19.80
CA GLU A 5 -7.92 -0.99 20.45
C GLU A 5 -7.93 0.55 20.31
N ILE A 6 -6.93 1.18 19.67
CA ILE A 6 -6.97 2.65 19.40
C ILE A 6 -7.42 2.97 17.97
N THR A 7 -7.77 1.97 17.14
CA THR A 7 -8.12 2.19 15.73
C THR A 7 -9.59 2.03 15.37
N ASP A 8 -10.46 1.74 16.35
CA ASP A 8 -11.87 1.41 16.09
C ASP A 8 -12.82 2.62 16.02
N THR A 9 -12.31 3.86 16.03
CA THR A 9 -13.15 5.08 15.85
C THR A 9 -13.14 5.65 14.42
N VAL A 10 -12.78 4.87 13.40
CA VAL A 10 -13.11 5.20 11.99
C VAL A 10 -13.52 3.92 11.24
N GLU A 11 -14.81 3.62 11.32
CA GLU A 11 -15.56 2.48 10.75
C GLU A 11 -15.37 2.27 9.23
N GLY A 12 -14.20 1.81 8.82
CA GLY A 12 -13.98 1.37 7.43
C GLY A 12 -12.55 1.44 6.94
N ALA A 13 -11.59 1.95 7.71
CA ALA A 13 -10.25 2.16 7.18
C ALA A 13 -9.33 0.96 7.42
N THR A 14 -9.26 0.03 6.45
CA THR A 14 -8.26 -1.07 6.52
C THR A 14 -6.83 -0.50 6.57
N PRO A 15 -6.04 -0.78 7.62
CA PRO A 15 -4.67 -0.28 7.73
C PRO A 15 -3.75 -1.04 6.78
N ILE A 16 -2.98 -0.31 5.98
CA ILE A 16 -2.04 -0.85 4.98
C ILE A 16 -0.64 -0.30 5.25
N PHE A 17 0.38 -1.16 5.15
CA PHE A 17 1.77 -0.72 5.23
C PHE A 17 2.22 -0.08 3.92
N ALA A 18 2.77 1.13 4.02
CA ALA A 18 3.30 1.88 2.89
C ALA A 18 4.64 2.55 3.23
N LYS A 19 5.41 2.92 2.22
CA LYS A 19 6.67 3.65 2.41
C LYS A 19 6.44 5.16 2.38
N LYS A 20 7.10 5.90 3.27
CA LYS A 20 7.25 7.36 3.22
C LYS A 20 8.75 7.66 3.36
N GLY A 21 9.39 8.10 2.27
CA GLY A 21 10.85 8.27 2.24
C GLY A 21 11.58 6.95 2.53
N THR A 22 12.35 6.92 3.62
CA THR A 22 13.11 5.77 4.12
C THR A 22 12.34 4.92 5.13
N GLN A 23 11.21 5.40 5.66
CA GLN A 23 10.46 4.71 6.71
C GLN A 23 9.24 3.95 6.16
N VAL A 24 8.85 2.89 6.87
CA VAL A 24 7.60 2.16 6.62
C VAL A 24 6.57 2.66 7.62
N VAL A 25 5.48 3.24 7.10
CA VAL A 25 4.39 3.84 7.86
C VAL A 25 3.08 3.11 7.60
N ARG A 26 2.16 3.14 8.56
CA ARG A 26 0.78 2.70 8.34
C ARG A 26 0.02 3.80 7.59
N LYS A 27 -0.81 3.39 6.63
CA LYS A 27 -1.71 4.24 5.84
C LYS A 27 -3.11 3.62 5.84
N TYR A 28 -4.09 4.38 5.37
CA TYR A 28 -5.50 4.00 5.38
C TYR A 28 -6.03 3.85 3.96
N ARG A 29 -6.82 2.81 3.69
CA ARG A 29 -7.58 2.69 2.45
C ARG A 29 -8.94 3.35 2.63
N CYS A 30 -9.28 4.28 1.74
CA CYS A 30 -10.62 4.85 1.70
C CYS A 30 -11.64 3.82 1.18
N THR A 31 -12.70 3.55 1.93
CA THR A 31 -13.77 2.59 1.57
C THR A 31 -14.98 3.24 0.89
N SER A 32 -15.30 4.48 1.27
CA SER A 32 -16.43 5.24 0.76
C SER A 32 -16.00 6.63 0.24
N GLY A 33 -16.91 7.31 -0.46
CA GLY A 33 -16.72 8.68 -0.96
C GLY A 33 -15.95 8.81 -2.27
N THR A 34 -15.71 10.06 -2.69
CA THR A 34 -15.14 10.40 -4.01
C THR A 34 -13.71 9.89 -4.24
N ARG A 35 -13.00 9.49 -3.17
CA ARG A 35 -11.64 8.94 -3.18
C ARG A 35 -11.60 7.45 -2.81
N LYS A 36 -12.71 6.73 -2.93
CA LYS A 36 -12.81 5.27 -2.73
C LYS A 36 -11.66 4.53 -3.41
N GLY A 37 -11.06 3.59 -2.69
CA GLY A 37 -9.92 2.77 -3.15
C GLY A 37 -8.54 3.42 -3.01
N ARG A 38 -8.45 4.73 -2.71
CA ARG A 38 -7.16 5.41 -2.53
C ARG A 38 -6.52 5.09 -1.18
N ILE A 39 -5.21 4.95 -1.16
CA ILE A 39 -4.40 4.83 0.07
C ILE A 39 -3.91 6.21 0.49
N VAL A 40 -4.28 6.65 1.69
CA VAL A 40 -4.01 8.00 2.21
C VAL A 40 -3.29 7.97 3.56
N SER A 41 -2.67 9.09 3.94
CA SER A 41 -1.98 9.23 5.23
C SER A 41 -2.92 9.50 6.39
N LYS A 42 -4.02 10.23 6.17
CA LYS A 42 -5.00 10.61 7.20
C LYS A 42 -6.42 10.23 6.76
N PRO A 43 -7.28 9.70 7.63
CA PRO A 43 -8.64 9.27 7.27
C PRO A 43 -9.51 10.43 6.77
N LYS A 44 -9.40 11.63 7.36
CA LYS A 44 -10.11 12.86 6.93
C LYS A 44 -9.90 13.20 5.44
N THR A 45 -8.81 12.74 4.84
CA THR A 45 -8.54 13.00 3.42
C THR A 45 -9.37 12.15 2.46
N CYS A 46 -10.14 11.17 2.92
CA CYS A 46 -10.99 10.33 2.06
C CYS A 46 -12.21 11.09 1.52
N THR A 47 -12.82 11.95 2.33
CA THR A 47 -14.03 12.72 1.98
C THR A 47 -13.71 14.11 1.41
N ALA A 48 -12.46 14.57 1.52
CA ALA A 48 -12.05 15.88 1.03
C ALA A 48 -12.21 16.05 -0.50
N PRO A 49 -12.59 17.25 -0.99
CA PRO A 49 -12.79 17.52 -2.41
C PRO A 49 -11.50 17.33 -3.23
N LYS A 50 -11.63 16.97 -4.51
CA LYS A 50 -10.47 16.75 -5.40
C LYS A 50 -9.91 18.09 -5.89
N ASN A 51 -8.60 18.27 -5.79
CA ASN A 51 -7.93 19.43 -6.37
C ASN A 51 -7.75 19.24 -7.88
N VAL A 52 -8.57 19.95 -8.67
CA VAL A 52 -8.60 19.83 -10.15
C VAL A 52 -7.29 20.29 -10.79
N LYS A 53 -6.69 21.37 -10.29
CA LYS A 53 -5.41 21.90 -10.80
C LYS A 53 -4.28 20.88 -10.63
N ALA A 54 -4.21 20.21 -9.48
CA ALA A 54 -3.23 19.15 -9.26
C ALA A 54 -3.47 17.95 -10.19
N MET A 55 -4.72 17.62 -10.49
CA MET A 55 -5.06 16.54 -11.41
C MET A 55 -4.60 16.85 -12.84
N THR A 56 -4.85 18.06 -13.34
CA THR A 56 -4.43 18.45 -14.69
C THR A 56 -2.91 18.51 -14.82
N THR A 57 -2.20 19.05 -13.82
CA THR A 57 -0.73 19.04 -13.80
C THR A 57 -0.19 17.60 -13.81
N MET A 58 -0.74 16.70 -13.01
CA MET A 58 -0.31 15.29 -13.01
C MET A 58 -0.58 14.58 -14.33
N LYS A 59 -1.65 14.92 -15.06
CA LYS A 59 -1.89 14.41 -16.42
C LYS A 59 -0.78 14.87 -17.37
N LYS A 60 -0.42 16.15 -17.34
CA LYS A 60 0.69 16.71 -18.14
C LYS A 60 2.02 16.03 -17.80
N THR A 61 2.36 15.90 -16.51
CA THR A 61 3.60 15.25 -16.06
C THR A 61 3.68 13.77 -16.48
N ARG A 62 2.56 13.03 -16.42
CA ARG A 62 2.52 11.63 -16.87
C ARG A 62 2.77 11.51 -18.37
N ARG A 63 2.20 12.42 -19.17
CA ARG A 63 2.44 12.48 -20.62
C ARG A 63 3.92 12.73 -20.94
N SER A 64 4.54 13.69 -20.25
CA SER A 64 5.93 14.09 -20.55
C SER A 64 6.99 13.17 -19.94
N LYS A 65 6.78 12.65 -18.73
CA LYS A 65 7.84 11.98 -17.92
C LYS A 65 7.46 10.57 -17.45
N GLY A 66 6.37 10.00 -17.97
CA GLY A 66 5.86 8.69 -17.52
C GLY A 66 6.91 7.58 -17.56
N ALA A 67 7.63 7.43 -18.68
CA ALA A 67 8.65 6.40 -18.85
C ALA A 67 9.81 6.55 -17.86
N THR A 68 10.37 7.75 -17.74
CA THR A 68 11.48 8.04 -16.82
C THR A 68 11.10 7.80 -15.36
N VAL A 69 9.89 8.22 -14.96
CA VAL A 69 9.38 8.00 -13.60
C VAL A 69 9.23 6.49 -13.32
N ASN A 70 8.74 5.71 -14.29
CA ASN A 70 8.61 4.27 -14.14
C ASN A 70 9.97 3.57 -13.99
N ILE A 71 10.96 3.92 -14.81
CA ILE A 71 12.32 3.37 -14.72
C ILE A 71 12.93 3.66 -13.34
N ARG A 72 12.87 4.92 -12.89
CA ARG A 72 13.38 5.33 -11.58
C ARG A 72 12.66 4.61 -10.44
N ALA A 73 11.33 4.54 -10.51
CA ALA A 73 10.53 3.84 -9.50
C ALA A 73 10.86 2.35 -9.43
N ASN A 74 11.09 1.69 -10.56
CA ASN A 74 11.47 0.28 -10.60
C ASN A 74 12.84 0.04 -9.98
N ARG A 75 13.83 0.91 -10.27
CA ARG A 75 15.14 0.88 -9.60
C ARG A 75 15.00 1.01 -8.09
N THR A 76 14.25 2.02 -7.61
CA THR A 76 14.02 2.24 -6.17
C THR A 76 13.26 1.10 -5.48
N LYS A 77 12.34 0.43 -6.17
CA LYS A 77 11.61 -0.72 -5.62
C LYS A 77 12.52 -1.95 -5.44
N ARG A 78 13.55 -2.10 -6.29
CA ARG A 78 14.52 -3.20 -6.23
C ARG A 78 15.55 -2.99 -5.11
N THR A 79 16.15 -1.81 -5.01
CA THR A 79 17.33 -1.60 -4.14
C THR A 79 17.02 -1.05 -2.74
N SER A 80 16.01 -0.20 -2.58
CA SER A 80 15.78 0.47 -1.30
C SER A 80 15.37 -0.52 -0.19
N PRO A 81 16.04 -0.53 0.99
CA PRO A 81 15.76 -1.48 2.06
C PRO A 81 14.32 -1.34 2.58
N ALA A 82 13.81 -0.12 2.64
CA ALA A 82 12.43 0.17 3.00
C ALA A 82 11.40 -0.38 1.99
N SER A 83 11.72 -0.38 0.68
CA SER A 83 10.88 -1.00 -0.35
C SER A 83 10.84 -2.52 -0.20
N GLN A 84 11.99 -3.14 0.08
CA GLN A 84 12.09 -4.58 0.29
C GLN A 84 11.36 -5.02 1.57
N LYS A 85 11.51 -4.26 2.67
CA LYS A 85 10.77 -4.49 3.93
C LYS A 85 9.25 -4.40 3.71
N LEU A 86 8.78 -3.39 2.98
CA LEU A 86 7.36 -3.24 2.62
C LEU A 86 6.82 -4.44 1.83
N LYS A 87 7.61 -4.97 0.87
CA LYS A 87 7.22 -6.17 0.11
C LYS A 87 6.99 -7.35 1.04
N ARG A 88 7.85 -7.56 2.04
CA ARG A 88 7.69 -8.64 3.04
C ARG A 88 6.44 -8.44 3.90
N LEU A 89 6.23 -7.22 4.40
CA LEU A 89 5.09 -6.87 5.26
C LEU A 89 3.72 -7.05 4.58
N ASN A 90 3.63 -6.76 3.28
CA ASN A 90 2.36 -6.88 2.54
C ASN A 90 2.13 -8.27 1.91
N VAL A 91 3.09 -9.20 1.99
CA VAL A 91 2.98 -10.57 1.44
C VAL A 91 2.53 -11.58 2.50
N GLY A 92 2.74 -11.28 3.80
CA GLY A 92 2.47 -12.20 4.91
C GLY A 92 1.03 -12.68 5.04
N SER A 93 0.02 -11.94 4.57
CA SER A 93 -1.39 -12.37 4.69
C SER A 93 -1.82 -13.44 3.66
N ARG A 94 -1.08 -13.61 2.56
CA ARG A 94 -1.38 -14.62 1.52
C ARG A 94 -0.71 -15.98 1.78
N ARG A 95 0.21 -16.05 2.75
CA ARG A 95 0.73 -17.33 3.24
C ARG A 95 -0.15 -17.91 4.35
N ARG A 96 -1.48 -17.74 4.26
CA ARG A 96 -2.36 -18.78 4.81
C ARG A 96 -2.12 -20.00 3.96
N ILE A 97 -1.13 -20.78 4.41
CA ILE A 97 -1.09 -22.23 4.45
C ILE A 97 -2.36 -22.81 3.81
N THR A 98 -2.43 -22.87 2.48
CA THR A 98 -3.06 -24.06 1.91
C THR A 98 -2.05 -25.15 2.22
N PRO A 99 -2.37 -26.14 3.08
CA PRO A 99 -1.46 -27.23 3.33
C PRO A 99 -1.21 -27.87 1.96
N LYS A 100 -0.02 -27.65 1.40
CA LYS A 100 0.40 -28.33 0.17
C LYS A 100 0.44 -29.80 0.58
N LYS A 101 -0.56 -30.60 0.19
CA LYS A 101 -0.54 -32.06 0.39
C LYS A 101 0.76 -32.56 -0.24
N ARG A 102 1.80 -32.74 0.57
CA ARG A 102 3.08 -33.32 0.14
C ARG A 102 2.79 -34.79 -0.12
N ARG A 103 2.42 -35.13 -1.36
CA ARG A 103 2.45 -36.52 -1.84
C ARG A 103 3.89 -36.99 -1.66
N GLY A 104 4.16 -37.85 -0.68
CA GLY A 104 5.49 -38.42 -0.48
C GLY A 104 6.04 -38.40 0.95
N ALA A 105 5.37 -37.78 1.93
CA ALA A 105 5.73 -37.99 3.34
C ALA A 105 5.15 -39.32 3.87
N LYS A 106 5.40 -40.43 3.15
CA LYS A 106 5.13 -41.77 3.66
C LYS A 106 6.38 -42.21 4.40
N ARG A 107 6.21 -42.28 5.71
CA ARG A 107 7.16 -42.66 6.76
C ARG A 107 7.93 -43.93 6.37
N ARG A 108 9.25 -43.89 6.55
CA ARG A 108 10.03 -45.07 6.93
C ARG A 108 9.96 -45.18 8.45
#